data_AF-A0A933HQD2-F1
#
_entry.id   AF-A0A933HQD2-F1
#
_cell.length_a   1.000
_cell.length_b   1.000
_cell.length_c   1.000
_cell.angle_alpha   90.00
_cell.angle_beta   90.00
_cell.angle_gamma   90.00
#
_symmetry.space_group_name_H-M   'P 1'
#
loop_
_entity.id
_entity.type
_entity.pdbx_description
1 polymer ?
#
loop_
_entity_poly.entity_id
_entity_poly.type
_entity_poly.pdbx_seq_one_letter_code
_entity_poly.pdbx_strand_id
1 'polypeptide(L)'
;MSTSPYPDFESETFPRNAAQNLERMFAENKSLARALDVVLMLVLALIAGEYALNYNIFVQAIPHDTTYHIYAAQQILDGHAIYRDVAIIKAPLADFATAFAILAGRALGISDIMSARLMSLLTFMATVSVTYWAGRVLFKSRIVGFIAGLIMAGWDFYGLRAVTGPEPKAFLILFALPAFALIAQKRWTLAGVCAALTALAWQPGLMVAALAFAAACIAPWLETKRDATVNSWRVAFGQALRVLGGFAIPFAFLFVYLLWNDAMIPAWNAAIGANVTHFNNEQARTPLLQIIRNNYAEIFFVDARYCFSPLENWLWLTGAVGFVGMVLSQIETTARTKRAPIHLDRTPLLLYTLGFAAFSLVDFDFCPDLFPLLPVVALATGWLVWGAARVAGELAAEYLKSSTVQVVHLGIVTAALALIVLVYLADVRAYTLNGMNFEDQQYVVGVAKTYLAPGDTVLSFGNAIVLIELQMPNATKIVHLGSKSGLGVLAFEPGGFQGMLDALERNPPKLITLARENHLDWQQPFYDWLAAHYEPADVFPRANMRFFILRQ
;
A
#
# COMPACT_ATOMS: atom_id res chain seq x y z
N MET A 1 -71.30 -38.71 9.00
CA MET A 1 -70.52 -38.60 10.26
C MET A 1 -69.20 -39.30 10.06
N SER A 2 -68.12 -38.54 9.83
CA SER A 2 -66.73 -39.04 9.82
C SER A 2 -65.85 -37.85 10.20
N THR A 3 -65.73 -37.64 11.50
CA THR A 3 -64.94 -36.58 12.14
C THR A 3 -63.48 -37.02 12.20
N SER A 4 -62.62 -36.40 11.39
CA SER A 4 -61.16 -36.50 11.52
C SER A 4 -60.71 -35.63 12.71
N PRO A 5 -59.96 -36.16 13.71
CA PRO A 5 -59.55 -35.42 14.90
C PRO A 5 -58.06 -35.05 14.85
N TYR A 6 -57.59 -34.44 13.76
CA TYR A 6 -56.26 -33.83 13.74
C TYR A 6 -56.43 -32.30 13.71
N PRO A 7 -55.95 -31.57 14.72
CA PRO A 7 -55.91 -30.12 14.66
C PRO A 7 -54.98 -29.73 13.52
N ASP A 8 -55.46 -28.88 12.61
CA ASP A 8 -54.62 -28.15 11.68
C ASP A 8 -53.57 -27.39 12.49
N PHE A 9 -52.39 -28.00 12.61
CA PHE A 9 -51.18 -27.26 12.91
C PHE A 9 -50.95 -26.36 11.70
N GLU A 10 -51.58 -25.18 11.72
CA GLU A 10 -51.03 -24.01 11.05
C GLU A 10 -49.57 -23.95 11.48
N SER A 11 -48.70 -24.42 10.60
CA SER A 11 -47.27 -24.35 10.80
C SER A 11 -46.98 -22.87 10.95
N GLU A 12 -46.74 -22.43 12.19
CA GLU A 12 -46.07 -21.17 12.49
C GLU A 12 -44.80 -21.17 11.64
N THR A 13 -44.91 -20.52 10.48
CA THR A 13 -43.84 -20.41 9.53
C THR A 13 -42.79 -19.57 10.23
N PHE A 14 -41.74 -20.22 10.72
CA PHE A 14 -40.53 -19.57 11.21
C PHE A 14 -40.17 -18.44 10.24
N PRO A 15 -39.92 -17.21 10.72
CA PRO A 15 -40.21 -16.02 9.96
C PRO A 15 -39.20 -15.83 8.83
N ARG A 16 -39.55 -16.30 7.63
CA ARG A 16 -38.91 -15.89 6.36
C ARG A 16 -38.82 -14.35 6.23
N ASN A 17 -39.67 -13.65 6.98
CA ASN A 17 -39.74 -12.21 7.05
C ASN A 17 -38.53 -11.53 7.73
N ALA A 18 -37.75 -12.15 8.62
CA ALA A 18 -36.77 -11.39 9.41
C ALA A 18 -35.63 -10.76 8.57
N ALA A 19 -34.95 -11.56 7.74
CA ALA A 19 -33.86 -11.06 6.88
C ALA A 19 -34.38 -10.13 5.78
N GLN A 20 -35.52 -10.46 5.16
CA GLN A 20 -36.16 -9.62 4.14
C GLN A 20 -36.65 -8.30 4.74
N ASN A 21 -37.20 -8.31 5.96
CA ASN A 21 -37.59 -7.11 6.69
C ASN A 21 -36.36 -6.26 7.05
N LEU A 22 -35.23 -6.89 7.41
CA LEU A 22 -33.98 -6.17 7.67
C LEU A 22 -33.47 -5.47 6.40
N GLU A 23 -33.44 -6.18 5.27
CA GLU A 23 -33.06 -5.61 3.97
C GLU A 23 -34.00 -4.48 3.55
N ARG A 24 -35.31 -4.68 3.71
CA ARG A 24 -36.33 -3.68 3.41
C ARG A 24 -36.19 -2.46 4.33
N MET A 25 -35.99 -2.66 5.63
CA MET A 25 -35.73 -1.59 6.59
C MET A 25 -34.49 -0.79 6.23
N PHE A 26 -33.39 -1.43 5.82
CA PHE A 26 -32.19 -0.72 5.36
C PHE A 26 -32.38 -0.04 4.00
N ALA A 27 -33.22 -0.59 3.12
CA ALA A 27 -33.56 0.04 1.84
C ALA A 27 -34.43 1.30 2.04
N GLU A 28 -35.38 1.24 2.98
CA GLU A 28 -36.27 2.35 3.33
C GLU A 28 -35.55 3.41 4.20
N ASN A 29 -34.65 3.00 5.09
CA ASN A 29 -33.93 3.87 6.01
C ASN A 29 -32.44 4.05 5.64
N LYS A 30 -32.17 5.02 4.76
CA LYS A 30 -30.81 5.34 4.30
C LYS A 30 -29.86 5.80 5.41
N SER A 31 -30.35 6.45 6.48
CA SER A 31 -29.47 6.90 7.58
C SER A 31 -29.03 5.71 8.42
N LEU A 32 -29.93 4.77 8.72
CA LEU A 32 -29.60 3.53 9.41
C LEU A 32 -28.59 2.69 8.62
N ALA A 33 -28.79 2.57 7.31
CA ALA A 33 -27.87 1.85 6.43
C ALA A 33 -26.45 2.46 6.43
N ARG A 34 -26.35 3.81 6.43
CA ARG A 34 -25.06 4.51 6.53
C ARG A 34 -24.42 4.34 7.91
N ALA A 35 -25.21 4.41 8.98
CA ALA A 35 -24.72 4.21 10.33
C ALA A 35 -24.14 2.80 10.50
N LEU A 36 -24.82 1.77 9.97
CA LEU A 36 -24.30 0.41 9.94
C LEU A 36 -22.98 0.31 9.17
N ASP A 37 -22.89 0.91 7.98
CA ASP A 37 -21.66 0.89 7.19
C ASP A 37 -20.49 1.55 7.95
N VAL A 38 -20.73 2.65 8.65
CA VAL A 38 -19.72 3.32 9.51
C VAL A 38 -19.31 2.42 10.68
N VAL A 39 -20.26 1.78 11.38
CA VAL A 39 -19.96 0.86 12.47
C VAL A 39 -19.11 -0.31 11.99
N LEU A 40 -19.45 -0.90 10.83
CA LEU A 40 -18.68 -2.01 10.26
C LEU A 40 -17.26 -1.58 9.88
N MET A 41 -17.09 -0.38 9.30
CA MET A 41 -15.76 0.19 9.03
C MET A 41 -14.95 0.33 10.32
N LEU A 42 -15.52 0.92 11.37
CA LEU A 42 -14.85 1.10 12.66
C LEU A 42 -14.49 -0.24 13.33
N VAL A 43 -15.39 -1.22 13.30
CA VAL A 43 -15.13 -2.56 13.86
C VAL A 43 -13.98 -3.22 13.12
N LEU A 44 -13.98 -3.20 11.79
CA LEU A 44 -12.89 -3.77 10.98
C LEU A 44 -11.57 -3.04 11.21
N ALA A 45 -11.60 -1.70 11.34
CA ALA A 45 -10.43 -0.90 11.72
C ALA A 45 -9.85 -1.34 13.06
N LEU A 46 -10.69 -1.52 14.08
CA LEU A 46 -10.26 -1.95 15.41
C LEU A 46 -9.72 -3.38 15.41
N ILE A 47 -10.33 -4.30 14.64
CA ILE A 47 -9.80 -5.66 14.46
C ILE A 47 -8.40 -5.61 13.83
N ALA A 48 -8.22 -4.79 12.79
CA ALA A 48 -6.91 -4.61 12.15
C ALA A 48 -5.88 -3.97 13.10
N GLY A 49 -6.29 -2.97 13.87
CA GLY A 49 -5.45 -2.32 14.87
C GLY A 49 -4.97 -3.33 15.91
N GLU A 50 -5.89 -4.12 16.46
CA GLU A 50 -5.56 -5.16 17.43
C GLU A 50 -4.64 -6.23 16.83
N TYR A 51 -4.93 -6.70 15.62
CA TYR A 51 -4.06 -7.64 14.91
C TYR A 51 -2.62 -7.15 14.82
N ALA A 52 -2.44 -5.95 14.30
CA ALA A 52 -1.12 -5.38 14.07
C ALA A 52 -0.38 -5.18 15.40
N LEU A 53 -1.08 -4.78 16.47
CA LEU A 53 -0.49 -4.61 17.80
C LEU A 53 0.00 -5.91 18.44
N ASN A 54 -0.52 -7.07 18.03
CA ASN A 54 0.01 -8.36 18.48
C ASN A 54 1.45 -8.62 18.01
N TYR A 55 1.92 -7.97 16.93
CA TYR A 55 3.34 -7.99 16.54
C TYR A 55 4.23 -7.16 17.48
N ASN A 56 3.68 -6.53 18.51
CA ASN A 56 4.39 -5.67 19.46
C ASN A 56 5.12 -4.51 18.78
N ILE A 57 4.39 -3.39 18.64
CA ILE A 57 4.87 -2.14 18.05
C ILE A 57 6.16 -1.59 18.67
N PHE A 58 6.56 -1.99 19.87
CA PHE A 58 7.78 -1.49 20.52
C PHE A 58 9.05 -2.24 20.09
N VAL A 59 8.92 -3.53 19.75
CA VAL A 59 10.07 -4.41 19.54
C VAL A 59 10.41 -4.57 18.05
N GLN A 60 9.46 -4.32 17.15
CA GLN A 60 9.70 -4.46 15.71
C GLN A 60 10.82 -3.53 15.21
N ALA A 61 11.80 -4.08 14.49
CA ALA A 61 12.83 -3.27 13.84
C ALA A 61 12.19 -2.30 12.84
N ILE A 62 12.88 -1.18 12.58
CA ILE A 62 12.49 -0.24 11.52
C ILE A 62 13.22 -0.63 10.24
N PRO A 63 12.49 -1.09 9.20
CA PRO A 63 13.09 -1.46 7.92
C PRO A 63 13.74 -0.27 7.23
N HIS A 64 14.66 -0.57 6.33
CA HIS A 64 15.48 0.39 5.59
C HIS A 64 14.67 1.55 4.97
N ASP A 65 13.74 1.25 4.07
CA ASP A 65 12.93 2.27 3.39
C ASP A 65 12.15 3.13 4.38
N THR A 66 11.64 2.51 5.44
CA THR A 66 10.94 3.19 6.53
C THR A 66 11.85 4.19 7.24
N THR A 67 13.12 3.85 7.48
CA THR A 67 14.08 4.81 8.07
C THR A 67 14.31 6.02 7.18
N TYR A 68 14.33 5.87 5.85
CA TYR A 68 14.50 7.02 4.97
C TYR A 68 13.33 8.00 5.08
N HIS A 69 12.10 7.49 5.19
CA HIS A 69 10.90 8.33 5.32
C HIS A 69 10.80 9.02 6.69
N ILE A 70 11.20 8.34 7.77
CA ILE A 70 11.28 8.95 9.11
C ILE A 70 12.36 10.04 9.13
N TYR A 71 13.54 9.74 8.59
CA TYR A 71 14.64 10.71 8.50
C TYR A 71 14.23 11.93 7.66
N ALA A 72 13.69 11.73 6.45
CA ALA A 72 13.21 12.83 5.62
C ALA A 72 12.14 13.68 6.33
N ALA A 73 11.24 13.05 7.08
CA ALA A 73 10.23 13.74 7.87
C ALA A 73 10.82 14.60 8.99
N GLN A 74 11.83 14.13 9.72
CA GLN A 74 12.54 14.94 10.72
C GLN A 74 13.22 16.13 10.07
N GLN A 75 13.91 15.91 8.96
CA GLN A 75 14.60 16.98 8.23
C GLN A 75 13.61 18.05 7.71
N ILE A 76 12.42 17.65 7.24
CA ILE A 76 11.34 18.60 6.88
C ILE A 76 10.96 19.48 8.09
N LEU A 77 10.83 18.89 9.28
CA LEU A 77 10.50 19.64 10.50
C LEU A 77 11.63 20.54 10.99
N ASP A 78 12.88 20.21 10.67
CA ASP A 78 14.06 21.02 10.95
C ASP A 78 14.27 22.14 9.92
N GLY A 79 13.36 22.27 8.93
CA GLY A 79 13.39 23.34 7.92
C GLY A 79 14.16 22.98 6.66
N HIS A 80 14.60 21.73 6.52
CA HIS A 80 15.23 21.22 5.31
C HIS A 80 14.20 20.86 4.24
N ALA A 81 14.54 21.16 2.99
CA ALA A 81 13.68 20.88 1.86
C ALA A 81 13.92 19.47 1.32
N ILE A 82 12.89 18.64 1.29
CA ILE A 82 12.94 17.32 0.64
C ILE A 82 13.40 17.45 -0.83
N TYR A 83 14.14 16.44 -1.29
CA TYR A 83 14.87 16.34 -2.55
C TYR A 83 16.09 17.26 -2.70
N ARG A 84 16.03 18.49 -2.20
CA ARG A 84 17.18 19.41 -2.20
C ARG A 84 18.21 19.00 -1.15
N ASP A 85 17.76 18.85 0.09
CA ASP A 85 18.61 18.60 1.26
C ASP A 85 18.57 17.14 1.69
N VAL A 86 17.52 16.40 1.31
CA VAL A 86 17.39 14.95 1.52
C VAL A 86 16.89 14.30 0.24
N ALA A 87 17.73 13.50 -0.42
CA ALA A 87 17.39 12.83 -1.66
C ALA A 87 16.54 11.57 -1.39
N ILE A 88 15.31 11.57 -1.91
CA ILE A 88 14.39 10.44 -1.92
C ILE A 88 13.96 10.18 -3.37
N ILE A 89 13.95 8.92 -3.80
CA ILE A 89 13.57 8.56 -5.19
C ILE A 89 12.07 8.29 -5.37
N LYS A 90 11.30 8.46 -4.29
CA LYS A 90 9.86 8.24 -4.23
C LYS A 90 9.13 9.58 -4.18
N ALA A 91 7.85 9.56 -4.49
CA ALA A 91 6.99 10.72 -4.33
C ALA A 91 6.75 11.03 -2.83
N PRO A 92 6.47 12.30 -2.44
CA PRO A 92 6.76 12.76 -1.09
C PRO A 92 5.59 12.62 -0.10
N LEU A 93 4.47 12.00 -0.48
CA LEU A 93 3.29 11.97 0.39
C LEU A 93 3.55 11.24 1.70
N ALA A 94 4.28 10.12 1.66
CA ALA A 94 4.63 9.38 2.88
C ALA A 94 5.53 10.21 3.80
N ASP A 95 6.45 11.00 3.25
CA ASP A 95 7.34 11.88 4.01
C ASP A 95 6.55 13.00 4.70
N PHE A 96 5.65 13.67 3.97
CA PHE A 96 4.79 14.71 4.57
C PHE A 96 3.82 14.17 5.60
N ALA A 97 3.21 13.01 5.35
CA ALA A 97 2.33 12.35 6.32
C ALA A 97 3.09 11.99 7.60
N THR A 98 4.32 11.49 7.45
CA THR A 98 5.20 11.15 8.58
C THR A 98 5.64 12.41 9.33
N ALA A 99 5.99 13.49 8.63
CA ALA A 99 6.35 14.77 9.25
C ALA A 99 5.18 15.33 10.08
N PHE A 100 3.97 15.28 9.54
CA PHE A 100 2.77 15.67 10.29
C PHE A 100 2.55 14.80 11.53
N ALA A 101 2.73 13.48 11.41
CA ALA A 101 2.61 12.56 12.53
C ALA A 101 3.63 12.84 13.63
N ILE A 102 4.90 13.06 13.25
CA ILE A 102 5.98 13.43 14.18
C ILE A 102 5.66 14.76 14.87
N LEU A 103 5.22 15.78 14.14
CA LEU A 103 4.82 17.06 14.72
C LEU A 103 3.71 16.90 15.76
N ALA A 104 2.66 16.14 15.43
CA ALA A 104 1.56 15.86 16.35
C ALA A 104 2.03 15.03 17.57
N GLY A 105 2.91 14.05 17.35
CA GLY A 105 3.47 13.23 18.41
C GLY A 105 4.36 14.00 19.38
N ARG A 106 5.24 14.87 18.87
CA ARG A 106 6.05 15.78 19.69
C ARG A 106 5.16 16.66 20.58
N ALA A 107 4.04 17.16 20.06
CA ALA A 107 3.07 17.92 20.85
C ALA A 107 2.40 17.10 21.98
N LEU A 108 2.40 15.77 21.87
CA LEU A 108 1.87 14.83 22.86
C LEU A 108 2.97 14.15 23.71
N GLY A 109 4.25 14.52 23.51
CA GLY A 109 5.39 13.87 24.19
C GLY A 109 5.70 12.45 23.70
N ILE A 110 5.25 12.09 22.50
CA ILE A 110 5.53 10.80 21.84
C ILE A 110 6.79 10.94 20.99
N SER A 111 7.68 9.93 21.01
CA SER A 111 8.90 9.94 20.19
C SER A 111 8.59 9.93 18.69
N ASP A 112 9.50 10.46 17.88
CA ASP A 112 9.34 10.55 16.42
C ASP A 112 9.07 9.18 15.78
N ILE A 113 9.82 8.15 16.18
CA ILE A 113 9.66 6.78 15.70
C ILE A 113 8.29 6.21 16.06
N MET A 114 7.87 6.37 17.32
CA MET A 114 6.56 5.87 17.75
C MET A 114 5.44 6.60 17.01
N SER A 115 5.60 7.91 16.78
CA SER A 115 4.65 8.72 16.00
C SER A 115 4.51 8.20 14.57
N ALA A 116 5.64 7.87 13.92
CA ALA A 116 5.66 7.27 12.60
C ALA A 116 5.02 5.87 12.56
N ARG A 117 5.26 5.03 13.59
CA ARG A 117 4.60 3.72 13.73
C ARG A 117 3.09 3.85 13.92
N LEU A 118 2.65 4.76 14.79
CA LEU A 118 1.22 5.02 15.02
C LEU A 118 0.52 5.53 13.76
N MET A 119 1.17 6.39 12.97
CA MET A 119 0.64 6.81 11.67
C MET A 119 0.50 5.64 10.70
N SER A 120 1.49 4.73 10.64
CA SER A 120 1.42 3.56 9.77
C SER A 120 0.30 2.61 10.20
N LEU A 121 0.13 2.40 11.51
CA LEU A 121 -0.99 1.66 12.09
C LEU A 121 -2.34 2.27 11.72
N LEU A 122 -2.50 3.58 11.86
CA LEU A 122 -3.73 4.28 11.47
C LEU A 122 -4.00 4.17 9.96
N THR A 123 -2.94 4.21 9.14
CA THR A 123 -3.03 4.03 7.68
C THR A 123 -3.53 2.63 7.35
N PHE A 124 -3.01 1.60 8.02
CA PHE A 124 -3.48 0.22 7.89
C PHE A 124 -4.97 0.06 8.26
N MET A 125 -5.37 0.57 9.42
CA MET A 125 -6.76 0.57 9.89
C MET A 125 -7.71 1.28 8.90
N ALA A 126 -7.25 2.40 8.34
CA ALA A 126 -8.00 3.15 7.33
C ALA A 126 -8.12 2.36 6.01
N THR A 127 -7.04 1.71 5.56
CA THR A 127 -7.05 0.88 4.34
C THR A 127 -8.02 -0.29 4.48
N VAL A 128 -8.09 -0.94 5.64
CA VAL A 128 -9.06 -2.01 5.93
C VAL A 128 -10.50 -1.49 5.84
N SER A 129 -10.77 -0.34 6.46
CA SER A 129 -12.09 0.33 6.40
C SER A 129 -12.49 0.67 4.97
N VAL A 130 -11.55 1.21 4.20
CA VAL A 130 -11.74 1.59 2.81
C VAL A 130 -11.90 0.37 1.90
N THR A 131 -11.25 -0.76 2.20
CA THR A 131 -11.47 -2.04 1.52
C THR A 131 -12.92 -2.50 1.67
N TYR A 132 -13.45 -2.44 2.90
CA TYR A 132 -14.88 -2.71 3.12
C TYR A 132 -15.77 -1.80 2.28
N TRP A 133 -15.51 -0.48 2.32
CA TRP A 133 -16.31 0.49 1.59
C TRP A 133 -16.24 0.29 0.07
N ALA A 134 -15.05 0.01 -0.47
CA ALA A 134 -14.86 -0.32 -1.87
C ALA A 134 -15.64 -1.58 -2.24
N GLY A 135 -15.58 -2.65 -1.42
CA GLY A 135 -16.38 -3.85 -1.63
C GLY A 135 -17.87 -3.56 -1.67
N ARG A 136 -18.35 -2.73 -0.75
CA ARG A 136 -19.75 -2.30 -0.68
C ARG A 136 -20.19 -1.54 -1.93
N VAL A 137 -19.35 -0.65 -2.45
CA VAL A 137 -19.65 0.23 -3.59
C VAL A 137 -19.52 -0.51 -4.92
N LEU A 138 -18.36 -1.13 -5.18
CA LEU A 138 -18.01 -1.76 -6.45
C LEU A 138 -18.82 -3.03 -6.73
N PHE A 139 -19.15 -3.80 -5.68
CA PHE A 139 -19.91 -5.04 -5.80
C PHE A 139 -21.37 -4.92 -5.33
N LYS A 140 -21.76 -3.75 -4.82
CA LYS A 140 -23.09 -3.50 -4.25
C LYS A 140 -23.45 -4.51 -3.14
N SER A 141 -22.46 -5.06 -2.45
CA SER A 141 -22.63 -6.10 -1.43
C SER A 141 -21.84 -5.77 -0.16
N ARG A 142 -22.54 -5.70 0.99
CA ARG A 142 -21.91 -5.56 2.31
C ARG A 142 -21.08 -6.76 2.69
N ILE A 143 -21.54 -7.95 2.31
CA ILE A 143 -20.87 -9.22 2.65
C ILE A 143 -19.51 -9.30 1.94
N VAL A 144 -19.46 -8.93 0.65
CA VAL A 144 -18.18 -8.88 -0.10
C VAL A 144 -17.22 -7.89 0.56
N GLY A 145 -17.70 -6.69 0.91
CA GLY A 145 -16.89 -5.70 1.62
C GLY A 145 -16.42 -6.18 2.99
N PHE A 146 -17.28 -6.83 3.77
CA PHE A 146 -16.95 -7.32 5.11
C PHE A 146 -15.89 -8.42 5.07
N ILE A 147 -16.07 -9.41 4.20
CA ILE A 147 -15.09 -10.49 4.01
C ILE A 147 -13.76 -9.92 3.52
N ALA A 148 -13.77 -9.02 2.53
CA ALA A 148 -12.55 -8.38 2.02
C ALA A 148 -11.85 -7.54 3.08
N GLY A 149 -12.59 -6.78 3.88
CA GLY A 149 -12.04 -6.03 5.00
C GLY A 149 -11.41 -6.94 6.05
N LEU A 150 -12.05 -8.06 6.39
CA LEU A 150 -11.49 -9.03 7.35
C LEU A 150 -10.22 -9.71 6.82
N ILE A 151 -10.18 -10.06 5.53
CA ILE A 151 -8.98 -10.59 4.89
C ILE A 151 -7.84 -9.57 4.94
N MET A 152 -8.11 -8.30 4.60
CA MET A 152 -7.08 -7.25 4.71
C MET A 152 -6.63 -7.01 6.15
N ALA A 153 -7.54 -7.14 7.13
CA ALA A 153 -7.23 -6.96 8.55
C ALA A 153 -6.33 -8.05 9.10
N GLY A 154 -6.45 -9.29 8.60
CA GLY A 154 -5.70 -10.45 9.06
C GLY A 154 -4.55 -10.86 8.14
N TRP A 155 -4.02 -9.94 7.32
CA TRP A 155 -2.90 -10.21 6.43
C TRP A 155 -1.58 -9.94 7.16
N ASP A 156 -0.78 -10.97 7.39
CA ASP A 156 0.42 -10.96 8.23
C ASP A 156 1.42 -9.90 7.83
N PHE A 157 1.73 -9.86 6.54
CA PHE A 157 2.75 -9.05 5.95
C PHE A 157 2.37 -7.59 6.02
N TYR A 158 1.09 -7.28 5.81
CA TYR A 158 0.61 -5.92 5.88
C TYR A 158 0.46 -5.45 7.35
N GLY A 159 -0.04 -6.31 8.23
CA GLY A 159 -0.17 -6.04 9.66
C GLY A 159 1.17 -5.82 10.36
N LEU A 160 2.17 -6.65 10.06
CA LEU A 160 3.55 -6.48 10.55
C LEU A 160 4.12 -5.15 10.07
N ARG A 161 3.95 -4.81 8.79
CA ARG A 161 4.44 -3.54 8.23
C ARG A 161 3.75 -2.32 8.83
N ALA A 162 2.50 -2.45 9.25
CA ALA A 162 1.74 -1.40 9.91
C ALA A 162 2.38 -0.94 11.23
N VAL A 163 3.11 -1.81 11.92
CA VAL A 163 3.80 -1.47 13.18
C VAL A 163 5.27 -1.13 13.02
N THR A 164 5.85 -1.31 11.83
CA THR A 164 7.27 -0.99 11.59
C THR A 164 7.52 0.48 11.27
N GLY A 165 6.54 1.18 10.67
CA GLY A 165 6.60 2.59 10.29
C GLY A 165 6.09 2.88 8.87
N PRO A 166 6.31 4.09 8.32
CA PRO A 166 5.80 4.51 7.01
C PRO A 166 6.22 3.59 5.86
N GLU A 167 5.24 3.25 5.02
CA GLU A 167 5.42 2.55 3.75
C GLU A 167 4.59 3.27 2.68
N PRO A 168 5.22 3.90 1.66
CA PRO A 168 4.49 4.66 0.64
C PRO A 168 3.42 3.87 -0.09
N LYS A 169 3.64 2.57 -0.28
CA LYS A 169 2.69 1.69 -0.96
C LYS A 169 1.41 1.47 -0.16
N ALA A 170 1.45 1.61 1.17
CA ALA A 170 0.26 1.61 2.02
C ALA A 170 -0.65 2.82 1.72
N PHE A 171 -0.06 4.00 1.53
CA PHE A 171 -0.81 5.20 1.12
C PHE A 171 -1.37 5.05 -0.30
N LEU A 172 -0.63 4.41 -1.21
CA LEU A 172 -1.15 4.14 -2.56
C LEU A 172 -2.46 3.36 -2.49
N ILE A 173 -2.52 2.25 -1.75
CA ILE A 173 -3.76 1.46 -1.68
C ILE A 173 -4.87 2.15 -0.90
N LEU A 174 -4.52 2.93 0.13
CA LEU A 174 -5.47 3.75 0.88
C LEU A 174 -6.22 4.73 -0.03
N PHE A 175 -5.53 5.33 -1.02
CA PHE A 175 -6.14 6.31 -1.93
C PHE A 175 -6.61 5.72 -3.27
N ALA A 176 -6.11 4.55 -3.70
CA ALA A 176 -6.55 3.90 -4.93
C ALA A 176 -7.98 3.37 -4.82
N LEU A 177 -8.31 2.70 -3.71
CA LEU A 177 -9.63 2.14 -3.47
C LEU A 177 -10.75 3.20 -3.43
N PRO A 178 -10.60 4.35 -2.74
CA PRO A 178 -11.53 5.44 -2.82
C PRO A 178 -11.64 6.00 -4.23
N ALA A 179 -10.54 6.13 -4.98
CA ALA A 179 -10.61 6.59 -6.36
C ALA A 179 -11.54 5.70 -7.19
N PHE A 180 -11.42 4.37 -7.09
CA PHE A 180 -12.31 3.43 -7.78
C PHE A 180 -13.76 3.53 -7.30
N ALA A 181 -14.00 3.59 -5.99
CA ALA A 181 -15.34 3.75 -5.44
C ALA A 181 -15.99 5.08 -5.89
N LEU A 182 -15.20 6.16 -5.98
CA LEU A 182 -15.65 7.48 -6.44
C LEU A 182 -15.89 7.52 -7.95
N ILE A 183 -15.12 6.78 -8.75
CA ILE A 183 -15.39 6.57 -10.18
C ILE A 183 -16.75 5.87 -10.36
N ALA A 184 -17.01 4.78 -9.63
CA ALA A 184 -18.29 4.09 -9.65
C ALA A 184 -19.46 5.00 -9.25
N GLN A 185 -19.23 5.92 -8.31
CA GLN A 185 -20.19 6.94 -7.88
C GLN A 185 -20.19 8.21 -8.76
N LYS A 186 -19.34 8.30 -9.78
CA LYS A 186 -19.18 9.45 -10.69
C LYS A 186 -18.83 10.76 -9.96
N ARG A 187 -18.13 10.67 -8.84
CA ARG A 187 -17.60 11.82 -8.07
C ARG A 187 -16.22 12.22 -8.59
N TRP A 188 -16.18 12.62 -9.86
CA TRP A 188 -14.97 12.79 -10.68
C TRP A 188 -13.88 13.66 -10.04
N THR A 189 -14.23 14.79 -9.43
CA THR A 189 -13.24 15.66 -8.76
C THR A 189 -12.56 14.97 -7.59
N LEU A 190 -13.33 14.29 -6.72
CA LEU A 190 -12.74 13.57 -5.59
C LEU A 190 -11.96 12.34 -6.05
N ALA A 191 -12.40 11.67 -7.12
CA ALA A 191 -11.62 10.60 -7.75
C ALA A 191 -10.26 11.13 -8.24
N GLY A 192 -10.23 12.34 -8.84
CA GLY A 192 -9.01 13.03 -9.23
C GLY A 192 -8.09 13.34 -8.04
N VAL A 193 -8.63 13.87 -6.93
CA VAL A 193 -7.86 14.13 -5.70
C VAL A 193 -7.24 12.84 -5.17
N CYS A 194 -8.03 11.77 -5.05
CA CYS A 194 -7.52 10.47 -4.57
C CYS A 194 -6.45 9.91 -5.53
N ALA A 195 -6.66 10.00 -6.85
CA ALA A 195 -5.68 9.57 -7.83
C ALA A 195 -4.37 10.37 -7.76
N ALA A 196 -4.43 11.68 -7.50
CA ALA A 196 -3.23 12.47 -7.25
C ALA A 196 -2.50 12.01 -5.98
N LEU A 197 -3.21 11.74 -4.90
CA LEU A 197 -2.61 11.21 -3.67
C LEU A 197 -1.98 9.83 -3.90
N THR A 198 -2.54 8.97 -4.75
CA THR A 198 -1.87 7.70 -5.11
C THR A 198 -0.54 7.92 -5.84
N ALA A 199 -0.51 8.87 -6.79
CA ALA A 199 0.71 9.20 -7.54
C ALA A 199 1.75 9.90 -6.65
N LEU A 200 1.30 10.71 -5.68
CA LEU A 200 2.16 11.36 -4.69
C LEU A 200 2.67 10.40 -3.61
N ALA A 201 1.99 9.26 -3.41
CA ALA A 201 2.50 8.16 -2.58
C ALA A 201 3.59 7.39 -3.31
N TRP A 202 3.33 6.98 -4.56
CA TRP A 202 4.28 6.23 -5.36
C TRP A 202 3.96 6.40 -6.85
N GLN A 203 4.97 6.56 -7.69
CA GLN A 203 4.84 6.96 -9.09
C GLN A 203 3.94 6.02 -9.93
N PRO A 204 3.99 4.68 -9.78
CA PRO A 204 3.05 3.75 -10.43
C PRO A 204 1.57 4.03 -10.11
N GLY A 205 1.28 4.77 -9.02
CA GLY A 205 -0.04 5.32 -8.72
C GLY A 205 -0.63 6.20 -9.84
N LEU A 206 0.18 6.74 -10.75
CA LEU A 206 -0.29 7.43 -11.97
C LEU A 206 -1.24 6.57 -12.81
N MET A 207 -1.16 5.23 -12.72
CA MET A 207 -2.13 4.35 -13.37
C MET A 207 -3.56 4.59 -12.87
N VAL A 208 -3.75 4.90 -11.58
CA VAL A 208 -5.07 5.22 -11.03
C VAL A 208 -5.61 6.52 -11.66
N ALA A 209 -4.74 7.52 -11.89
CA ALA A 209 -5.12 8.76 -12.56
C ALA A 209 -5.50 8.52 -14.03
N ALA A 210 -4.73 7.70 -14.75
CA ALA A 210 -5.05 7.30 -16.12
C ALA A 210 -6.40 6.59 -16.20
N LEU A 211 -6.68 5.67 -15.27
CA LEU A 211 -7.96 4.96 -15.19
C LEU A 211 -9.12 5.88 -14.82
N ALA A 212 -8.93 6.82 -13.88
CA ALA A 212 -9.93 7.81 -13.53
C ALA A 212 -10.28 8.73 -14.72
N PHE A 213 -9.27 9.20 -15.44
CA PHE A 213 -9.44 10.02 -16.62
C PHE A 213 -10.14 9.25 -17.75
N ALA A 214 -9.67 8.04 -18.06
CA ALA A 214 -10.30 7.18 -19.07
C ALA A 214 -11.75 6.87 -18.73
N ALA A 215 -12.06 6.54 -17.46
CA ALA A 215 -13.41 6.31 -16.99
C ALA A 215 -14.31 7.54 -17.15
N ALA A 216 -13.82 8.73 -16.81
CA ALA A 216 -14.55 9.99 -16.97
C ALA A 216 -14.82 10.32 -18.43
N CYS A 217 -13.85 10.04 -19.32
CA CYS A 217 -14.06 10.15 -20.76
C CYS A 217 -15.17 9.20 -21.18
N ILE A 218 -15.06 7.90 -20.93
CA ILE A 218 -15.99 6.91 -21.51
C ILE A 218 -17.38 6.86 -20.87
N ALA A 219 -17.54 7.35 -19.64
CA ALA A 219 -18.77 7.21 -18.84
C ALA A 219 -20.06 7.65 -19.57
N PRO A 220 -20.13 8.80 -20.28
CA PRO A 220 -21.34 9.21 -20.97
C PRO A 220 -21.80 8.20 -22.02
N TRP A 221 -20.89 7.54 -22.73
CA TRP A 221 -21.24 6.52 -23.74
C TRP A 221 -21.70 5.20 -23.12
N LEU A 222 -21.24 4.88 -21.91
CA LEU A 222 -21.72 3.69 -21.19
C LEU A 222 -23.15 3.86 -20.66
N GLU A 223 -23.60 5.11 -20.50
CA GLU A 223 -24.90 5.45 -19.89
C GLU A 223 -25.98 5.81 -20.91
N THR A 224 -25.59 6.42 -22.03
CA THR A 224 -26.54 6.99 -22.98
C THR A 224 -27.14 5.90 -23.86
N LYS A 225 -28.48 5.87 -23.97
CA LYS A 225 -29.16 5.06 -25.01
C LYS A 225 -28.77 5.60 -26.39
N ARG A 226 -28.74 4.72 -27.41
CA ARG A 226 -28.08 4.87 -28.72
C ARG A 226 -28.30 6.20 -29.49
N ASP A 227 -29.31 7.00 -29.16
CA ASP A 227 -29.75 8.17 -29.95
C ASP A 227 -29.27 9.55 -29.44
N ALA A 228 -28.57 9.65 -28.30
CA ALA A 228 -28.14 10.95 -27.73
C ALA A 228 -26.61 11.23 -27.82
N THR A 229 -25.98 10.79 -28.91
CA THR A 229 -24.52 10.86 -29.14
C THR A 229 -23.92 12.26 -29.20
N VAL A 230 -24.66 13.28 -29.65
CA VAL A 230 -24.09 14.63 -29.87
C VAL A 230 -23.70 15.33 -28.57
N ASN A 231 -24.40 15.06 -27.45
CA ASN A 231 -24.08 15.71 -26.17
C ASN A 231 -23.04 14.95 -25.33
N SER A 232 -22.72 13.69 -25.67
CA SER A 232 -21.83 12.83 -24.89
C SER A 232 -20.41 13.39 -24.80
N TRP A 233 -19.88 14.00 -25.88
CA TRP A 233 -18.54 14.59 -25.89
C TRP A 233 -18.38 15.77 -24.92
N ARG A 234 -19.38 16.66 -24.86
CA ARG A 234 -19.35 17.80 -23.94
C ARG A 234 -19.39 17.34 -22.48
N VAL A 235 -20.21 16.34 -22.19
CA VAL A 235 -20.29 15.74 -20.85
C VAL A 235 -18.98 15.03 -20.51
N ALA A 236 -18.42 14.23 -21.42
CA ALA A 236 -17.16 13.51 -21.23
C ALA A 236 -16.01 14.47 -20.93
N PHE A 237 -15.87 15.53 -21.75
CA PHE A 237 -14.87 16.56 -21.54
C PHE A 237 -15.05 17.27 -20.19
N GLY A 238 -16.29 17.62 -19.82
CA GLY A 238 -16.57 18.22 -18.51
C GLY A 238 -16.24 17.30 -17.33
N GLN A 239 -16.45 15.99 -17.46
CA GLN A 239 -16.10 15.01 -16.44
C GLN A 239 -14.58 14.81 -16.36
N ALA A 240 -13.90 14.73 -17.50
CA ALA A 240 -12.44 14.65 -17.59
C ALA A 240 -11.77 15.88 -16.96
N LEU A 241 -12.26 17.09 -17.24
CA LEU A 241 -11.79 18.33 -16.59
C LEU A 241 -12.01 18.31 -15.08
N ARG A 242 -13.10 17.70 -14.58
CA ARG A 242 -13.30 17.53 -13.13
C ARG A 242 -12.28 16.60 -12.51
N VAL A 243 -11.91 15.50 -13.18
CA VAL A 243 -10.82 14.61 -12.74
C VAL A 243 -9.50 15.38 -12.73
N LEU A 244 -9.15 16.05 -13.82
CA LEU A 244 -7.91 16.82 -13.92
C LEU A 244 -7.83 17.95 -12.89
N GLY A 245 -8.93 18.68 -12.68
CA GLY A 245 -9.02 19.71 -11.65
C GLY A 245 -8.84 19.15 -10.24
N GLY A 246 -9.45 17.99 -9.95
CA GLY A 246 -9.23 17.28 -8.70
C GLY A 246 -7.78 16.80 -8.53
N PHE A 247 -7.19 16.26 -9.59
CA PHE A 247 -5.81 15.79 -9.60
C PHE A 247 -4.80 16.93 -9.41
N ALA A 248 -5.07 18.09 -10.00
CA ALA A 248 -4.20 19.26 -9.88
C ALA A 248 -4.14 19.81 -8.44
N ILE A 249 -5.16 19.61 -7.60
CA ILE A 249 -5.21 20.20 -6.25
C ILE A 249 -4.03 19.74 -5.37
N PRO A 250 -3.81 18.43 -5.09
CA PRO A 250 -2.66 18.02 -4.27
C PRO A 250 -1.30 18.40 -4.88
N PHE A 251 -1.17 18.30 -6.22
CA PHE A 251 0.05 18.70 -6.91
C PHE A 251 0.31 20.20 -6.85
N ALA A 252 -0.72 21.05 -6.83
CA ALA A 252 -0.55 22.49 -6.67
C ALA A 252 0.05 22.83 -5.30
N PHE A 253 -0.40 22.18 -4.23
CA PHE A 253 0.20 22.33 -2.90
C PHE A 253 1.66 21.88 -2.88
N LEU A 254 1.96 20.71 -3.44
CA LEU A 254 3.34 20.24 -3.55
C LEU A 254 4.19 21.20 -4.39
N PHE A 255 3.66 21.69 -5.51
CA PHE A 255 4.38 22.58 -6.42
C PHE A 255 4.73 23.91 -5.72
N VAL A 256 3.78 24.50 -5.00
CA VAL A 256 4.02 25.71 -4.19
C VAL A 256 5.09 25.45 -3.14
N TYR A 257 5.02 24.32 -2.42
CA TYR A 257 6.03 23.94 -1.44
C TYR A 257 7.43 23.81 -2.07
N LEU A 258 7.54 23.11 -3.20
CA LEU A 258 8.82 22.88 -3.87
C LEU A 258 9.40 24.17 -4.47
N LEU A 259 8.56 25.07 -5.00
CA LEU A 259 9.00 26.38 -5.46
C LEU A 259 9.48 27.26 -4.31
N TRP A 260 8.75 27.29 -3.20
CA TRP A 260 9.10 28.08 -2.03
C TRP A 260 10.47 27.68 -1.45
N ASN A 261 10.86 26.42 -1.63
CA ASN A 261 12.08 25.84 -1.08
C ASN A 261 13.19 25.61 -2.12
N ASP A 262 13.08 26.16 -3.33
CA ASP A 262 14.04 25.94 -4.43
C ASP A 262 14.33 24.43 -4.70
N ALA A 263 13.34 23.58 -4.42
CA ALA A 263 13.47 22.13 -4.47
C ALA A 263 12.83 21.52 -5.73
N MET A 264 12.31 22.34 -6.65
CA MET A 264 11.62 21.87 -7.85
C MET A 264 12.49 21.00 -8.76
N ILE A 265 13.69 21.49 -9.11
CA ILE A 265 14.63 20.76 -9.97
C ILE A 265 15.21 19.54 -9.25
N PRO A 266 15.68 19.65 -7.98
CA PRO A 266 16.05 18.47 -7.20
C PRO A 266 14.96 17.40 -7.12
N ALA A 267 13.70 17.80 -6.93
CA ALA A 267 12.56 16.89 -6.89
C ALA A 267 12.35 16.16 -8.22
N TRP A 268 12.41 16.88 -9.34
CA TRP A 268 12.34 16.27 -10.67
C TRP A 268 13.48 15.27 -10.88
N ASN A 269 14.71 15.68 -10.57
CA ASN A 269 15.90 14.85 -10.75
C ASN A 269 15.85 13.59 -9.89
N ALA A 270 15.41 13.69 -8.63
CA ALA A 270 15.36 12.55 -7.72
C ALA A 270 14.17 11.63 -7.98
N ALA A 271 12.95 12.16 -8.13
CA ALA A 271 11.74 11.34 -8.25
C ALA A 271 11.51 10.80 -9.68
N ILE A 272 11.95 11.52 -10.71
CA ILE A 272 11.76 11.14 -12.12
C ILE A 272 13.10 10.81 -12.77
N GLY A 273 14.06 11.74 -12.75
CA GLY A 273 15.35 11.59 -13.43
C GLY A 273 16.12 10.34 -13.01
N ALA A 274 16.20 10.08 -11.71
CA ALA A 274 16.91 8.94 -11.16
C ALA A 274 16.32 7.59 -11.61
N ASN A 275 14.99 7.49 -11.67
CA ASN A 275 14.30 6.31 -12.16
C ASN A 275 14.52 6.11 -13.67
N VAL A 276 14.43 7.18 -14.48
CA VAL A 276 14.71 7.12 -15.92
C VAL A 276 16.16 6.69 -16.18
N THR A 277 17.12 7.25 -15.45
CA THR A 277 18.53 6.86 -15.55
C THR A 277 18.73 5.40 -15.16
N HIS A 278 18.09 4.92 -14.10
CA HIS A 278 18.13 3.52 -13.70
C HIS A 278 17.56 2.60 -14.80
N PHE A 279 16.38 2.91 -15.34
CA PHE A 279 15.78 2.14 -16.44
C PHE A 279 16.67 2.11 -17.69
N ASN A 280 17.30 3.24 -18.04
CA ASN A 280 18.21 3.32 -19.18
C ASN A 280 19.52 2.55 -18.96
N ASN A 281 20.00 2.43 -17.72
CA ASN A 281 21.29 1.80 -17.43
C ASN A 281 21.17 0.29 -17.17
N GLU A 282 20.18 -0.15 -16.41
CA GLU A 282 20.03 -1.55 -16.01
C GLU A 282 19.06 -2.31 -16.92
N GLN A 283 17.83 -1.79 -17.08
CA GLN A 283 16.80 -2.51 -17.83
C GLN A 283 17.06 -2.52 -19.33
N ALA A 284 17.65 -1.45 -19.89
CA ALA A 284 18.00 -1.44 -21.32
C ALA A 284 19.04 -2.51 -21.72
N ARG A 285 19.81 -3.02 -20.75
CA ARG A 285 20.83 -4.07 -20.98
C ARG A 285 20.27 -5.49 -20.87
N THR A 286 19.11 -5.65 -20.23
CA THR A 286 18.51 -6.96 -19.96
C THR A 286 17.24 -7.12 -20.80
N PRO A 287 17.13 -8.16 -21.66
CA PRO A 287 15.91 -8.39 -22.44
C PRO A 287 14.65 -8.47 -21.55
N LEU A 288 13.56 -7.82 -21.96
CA LEU A 288 12.31 -7.76 -21.18
C LEU A 288 11.79 -9.15 -20.74
N LEU A 289 11.87 -10.15 -21.61
CA LEU A 289 11.45 -11.53 -21.26
C LEU A 289 12.32 -12.14 -20.15
N GLN A 290 13.60 -11.79 -20.09
CA GLN A 290 14.50 -12.24 -19.02
C GLN A 290 14.15 -11.54 -17.70
N ILE A 291 13.88 -10.22 -17.72
CA ILE A 291 13.39 -9.47 -16.56
C ILE A 291 12.11 -10.12 -16.01
N ILE A 292 11.12 -10.34 -16.88
CA ILE A 292 9.84 -10.96 -16.51
C ILE A 292 10.06 -12.36 -15.91
N ARG A 293 10.94 -13.17 -16.51
CA ARG A 293 11.25 -14.51 -15.99
C ARG A 293 11.92 -14.46 -14.62
N ASN A 294 12.86 -13.53 -14.42
CA ASN A 294 13.56 -13.37 -13.15
C ASN A 294 12.61 -12.91 -12.06
N ASN A 295 11.83 -11.86 -12.31
CA ASN A 295 10.88 -11.31 -11.34
C ASN A 295 9.75 -12.32 -11.05
N TYR A 296 9.29 -13.07 -12.05
CA TYR A 296 8.36 -14.19 -11.81
C TYR A 296 8.98 -15.22 -10.86
N ALA A 297 10.23 -15.61 -11.09
CA ALA A 297 10.88 -16.59 -10.24
C ALA A 297 11.10 -16.07 -8.82
N GLU A 298 11.45 -14.79 -8.70
CA GLU A 298 11.60 -14.11 -7.42
C GLU A 298 10.27 -14.09 -6.67
N ILE A 299 9.21 -13.51 -7.25
CA ILE A 299 7.87 -13.41 -6.66
C ILE A 299 7.34 -14.77 -6.21
N PHE A 300 7.39 -15.79 -7.07
CA PHE A 300 6.69 -17.06 -6.79
C PHE A 300 7.54 -18.13 -6.10
N PHE A 301 8.88 -18.07 -6.15
CA PHE A 301 9.73 -19.11 -5.56
C PHE A 301 10.63 -18.63 -4.43
N VAL A 302 11.17 -17.41 -4.54
CA VAL A 302 12.08 -16.85 -3.52
C VAL A 302 11.27 -16.10 -2.50
N ASP A 303 10.61 -15.04 -2.94
CA ASP A 303 9.93 -14.05 -2.13
C ASP A 303 8.59 -14.56 -1.60
N ALA A 304 7.87 -15.44 -2.31
CA ALA A 304 6.68 -16.09 -1.75
C ALA A 304 6.90 -16.77 -0.39
N ARG A 305 8.14 -17.19 -0.08
CA ARG A 305 8.49 -17.80 1.22
C ARG A 305 8.80 -16.77 2.31
N TYR A 306 9.15 -15.54 1.93
CA TYR A 306 9.52 -14.46 2.85
C TYR A 306 8.40 -13.43 3.02
N CYS A 307 7.61 -13.20 1.97
CA CYS A 307 6.58 -12.20 1.92
C CYS A 307 5.27 -12.65 2.55
N PHE A 308 5.00 -13.95 2.59
CA PHE A 308 3.71 -14.49 3.03
C PHE A 308 3.91 -15.70 3.91
N SER A 309 3.18 -15.74 5.03
CA SER A 309 3.04 -16.97 5.82
C SER A 309 2.50 -18.10 4.92
N PRO A 310 3.04 -19.33 5.00
CA PRO A 310 2.53 -20.46 4.23
C PRO A 310 1.02 -20.71 4.44
N LEU A 311 0.50 -20.31 5.60
CA LEU A 311 -0.91 -20.37 5.94
C LEU A 311 -1.78 -19.39 5.16
N GLU A 312 -1.20 -18.42 4.45
CA GLU A 312 -1.88 -17.42 3.64
C GLU A 312 -1.85 -17.71 2.13
N ASN A 313 -1.09 -18.71 1.68
CA ASN A 313 -0.99 -19.04 0.25
C ASN A 313 -2.35 -19.32 -0.41
N TRP A 314 -3.32 -19.81 0.37
CA TRP A 314 -4.68 -20.02 -0.13
C TRP A 314 -5.37 -18.71 -0.51
N LEU A 315 -5.07 -17.57 0.13
CA LEU A 315 -5.63 -16.26 -0.19
C LEU A 315 -5.25 -15.82 -1.60
N TRP A 316 -4.01 -16.05 -2.01
CA TRP A 316 -3.56 -15.78 -3.38
C TRP A 316 -4.29 -16.66 -4.39
N LEU A 317 -4.48 -17.94 -4.08
CA LEU A 317 -5.22 -18.87 -4.94
C LEU A 317 -6.69 -18.46 -5.05
N THR A 318 -7.39 -18.24 -3.94
CA THR A 318 -8.80 -17.81 -3.94
C THR A 318 -8.97 -16.43 -4.53
N GLY A 319 -8.01 -15.54 -4.34
CA GLY A 319 -7.95 -14.22 -4.96
C GLY A 319 -7.83 -14.32 -6.47
N ALA A 320 -6.92 -15.16 -6.98
CA ALA A 320 -6.74 -15.40 -8.41
C ALA A 320 -8.00 -16.02 -9.04
N VAL A 321 -8.56 -17.07 -8.42
CA VAL A 321 -9.82 -17.70 -8.88
C VAL A 321 -10.98 -16.72 -8.86
N GLY A 322 -11.11 -15.95 -7.77
CA GLY A 322 -12.11 -14.89 -7.65
C GLY A 322 -11.94 -13.82 -8.72
N PHE A 323 -10.70 -13.41 -9.01
CA PHE A 323 -10.39 -12.43 -10.04
C PHE A 323 -10.77 -12.91 -11.43
N VAL A 324 -10.38 -14.14 -11.79
CA VAL A 324 -10.80 -14.77 -13.05
C VAL A 324 -12.32 -14.85 -13.13
N GLY A 325 -12.99 -15.26 -12.05
CA GLY A 325 -14.45 -15.28 -11.97
C GLY A 325 -15.09 -13.89 -12.17
N MET A 326 -14.52 -12.83 -11.61
CA MET A 326 -14.98 -11.46 -11.84
C MET A 326 -14.88 -11.07 -13.32
N VAL A 327 -13.74 -11.35 -13.97
CA VAL A 327 -13.53 -11.09 -15.40
C VAL A 327 -14.54 -11.86 -16.25
N LEU A 328 -14.71 -13.17 -15.99
CA LEU A 328 -15.67 -14.01 -16.71
C LEU A 328 -17.10 -13.53 -16.52
N SER A 329 -17.49 -13.14 -15.30
CA SER A 329 -18.85 -12.61 -15.03
C SER A 329 -19.14 -11.32 -15.80
N GLN A 330 -18.11 -10.49 -16.01
CA GLN A 330 -18.21 -9.27 -16.81
C GLN A 330 -18.35 -9.60 -18.30
N ILE A 331 -17.57 -10.55 -18.82
CA ILE A 331 -17.69 -11.04 -20.20
C ILE A 331 -19.07 -11.67 -20.44
N GLU A 332 -19.57 -12.49 -19.51
CA GLU A 332 -20.90 -13.12 -19.61
C GLU A 332 -22.02 -12.06 -19.64
N THR A 333 -21.96 -11.08 -18.73
CA THR A 333 -22.94 -9.98 -18.69
C THR A 333 -22.92 -9.18 -20.00
N THR A 334 -21.74 -8.99 -20.56
CA THR A 334 -21.53 -8.34 -21.87
C THR A 334 -22.19 -9.13 -22.99
N ALA A 335 -21.91 -10.42 -23.07
CA ALA A 335 -22.48 -11.32 -24.08
C ALA A 335 -24.02 -11.34 -24.01
N ARG A 336 -24.59 -11.39 -22.79
CA ARG A 336 -26.04 -11.38 -22.58
C ARG A 336 -26.71 -10.05 -22.92
N THR A 337 -26.08 -8.93 -22.57
CA THR A 337 -26.67 -7.59 -22.76
C THR A 337 -26.35 -6.97 -24.13
N LYS A 338 -25.43 -7.57 -24.90
CA LYS A 338 -24.88 -7.03 -26.15
C LYS A 338 -24.33 -5.59 -26.00
N ARG A 339 -23.89 -5.23 -24.79
CA ARG A 339 -23.21 -3.95 -24.49
C ARG A 339 -21.70 -4.15 -24.48
N ALA A 340 -20.92 -3.08 -24.42
CA ALA A 340 -19.47 -3.17 -24.25
C ALA A 340 -19.11 -3.76 -22.86
N PRO A 341 -17.98 -4.49 -22.73
CA PRO A 341 -17.57 -5.13 -21.47
C PRO A 341 -16.92 -4.16 -20.49
N ILE A 342 -17.50 -2.96 -20.36
CA ILE A 342 -16.96 -1.89 -19.54
C ILE A 342 -18.04 -1.43 -18.56
N HIS A 343 -17.77 -1.62 -17.29
CA HIS A 343 -18.57 -1.17 -16.17
C HIS A 343 -17.72 -0.29 -15.26
N LEU A 344 -18.14 0.95 -15.03
CA LEU A 344 -17.46 1.87 -14.11
C LEU A 344 -17.30 1.29 -12.70
N ASP A 345 -18.21 0.38 -12.31
CA ASP A 345 -18.21 -0.29 -11.01
C ASP A 345 -17.04 -1.27 -10.82
N ARG A 346 -16.46 -1.85 -11.88
CA ARG A 346 -15.48 -2.96 -11.76
C ARG A 346 -14.30 -2.85 -12.70
N THR A 347 -14.50 -2.37 -13.92
CA THR A 347 -13.44 -2.32 -14.94
C THR A 347 -12.20 -1.55 -14.49
N PRO A 348 -12.30 -0.39 -13.80
CA PRO A 348 -11.11 0.30 -13.30
C PRO A 348 -10.27 -0.58 -12.35
N LEU A 349 -10.91 -1.30 -11.42
CA LEU A 349 -10.22 -2.21 -10.49
C LEU A 349 -9.55 -3.38 -11.26
N LEU A 350 -10.24 -3.96 -12.24
CA LEU A 350 -9.69 -5.05 -13.05
C LEU A 350 -8.47 -4.61 -13.87
N LEU A 351 -8.54 -3.45 -14.53
CA LEU A 351 -7.43 -2.90 -15.30
C LEU A 351 -6.26 -2.50 -14.40
N TYR A 352 -6.54 -1.92 -13.23
CA TYR A 352 -5.53 -1.65 -12.21
C TYR A 352 -4.81 -2.93 -11.78
N THR A 353 -5.55 -4.01 -11.54
CA THR A 353 -4.97 -5.30 -11.15
C THR A 353 -4.04 -5.84 -12.23
N LEU A 354 -4.50 -5.87 -13.48
CA LEU A 354 -3.69 -6.36 -14.60
C LEU A 354 -2.45 -5.48 -14.82
N GLY A 355 -2.61 -4.16 -14.73
CA GLY A 355 -1.52 -3.22 -14.89
C GLY A 355 -0.48 -3.31 -13.78
N PHE A 356 -0.90 -3.49 -12.51
CA PHE A 356 0.03 -3.67 -11.39
C PHE A 356 0.70 -5.04 -11.43
N ALA A 357 -0.02 -6.11 -11.78
CA ALA A 357 0.59 -7.41 -11.96
C ALA A 357 1.65 -7.38 -13.08
N ALA A 358 1.36 -6.69 -14.19
CA ALA A 358 2.34 -6.49 -15.26
C ALA A 358 3.52 -5.62 -14.79
N PHE A 359 3.26 -4.54 -14.05
CA PHE A 359 4.30 -3.69 -13.47
C PHE A 359 5.22 -4.48 -12.54
N SER A 360 4.68 -5.28 -11.62
CA SER A 360 5.48 -6.15 -10.73
C SER A 360 6.25 -7.24 -11.49
N LEU A 361 5.86 -7.60 -12.71
CA LEU A 361 6.70 -8.49 -13.53
C LEU A 361 7.86 -7.74 -14.20
N VAL A 362 7.80 -6.42 -14.30
CA VAL A 362 8.83 -5.58 -14.96
C VAL A 362 9.77 -4.91 -13.95
N ASP A 363 9.25 -4.42 -12.83
CA ASP A 363 9.99 -3.73 -11.77
C ASP A 363 9.50 -4.28 -10.43
N PHE A 364 10.27 -5.21 -9.87
CA PHE A 364 10.03 -5.82 -8.57
C PHE A 364 11.30 -5.69 -7.76
N ASP A 365 11.23 -4.89 -6.70
CA ASP A 365 12.34 -4.67 -5.78
C ASP A 365 12.23 -5.60 -4.56
N PHE A 366 11.03 -5.75 -3.98
CA PHE A 366 10.79 -6.60 -2.81
C PHE A 366 9.29 -6.80 -2.52
N CYS A 367 8.98 -7.63 -1.52
CA CYS A 367 7.62 -7.92 -1.04
C CYS A 367 6.61 -6.74 -1.00
N PRO A 368 6.97 -5.53 -0.52
CA PRO A 368 6.03 -4.41 -0.48
C PRO A 368 5.47 -4.02 -1.85
N ASP A 369 6.13 -4.37 -2.95
CA ASP A 369 5.66 -4.12 -4.32
C ASP A 369 4.38 -4.90 -4.66
N LEU A 370 4.02 -5.89 -3.85
CA LEU A 370 2.76 -6.63 -3.94
C LEU A 370 1.60 -5.96 -3.17
N PHE A 371 1.87 -4.92 -2.36
CA PHE A 371 0.83 -4.15 -1.64
C PHE A 371 -0.34 -3.71 -2.53
N PRO A 372 -0.12 -3.14 -3.73
CA PRO A 372 -1.19 -2.80 -4.67
C PRO A 372 -2.19 -3.93 -4.95
N LEU A 373 -1.74 -5.19 -4.92
CA LEU A 373 -2.56 -6.35 -5.25
C LEU A 373 -3.34 -6.90 -4.05
N LEU A 374 -2.90 -6.65 -2.81
CA LEU A 374 -3.55 -7.14 -1.58
C LEU A 374 -5.06 -6.81 -1.52
N PRO A 375 -5.49 -5.54 -1.68
CA PRO A 375 -6.92 -5.23 -1.60
C PRO A 375 -7.72 -5.85 -2.75
N VAL A 376 -7.10 -6.08 -3.92
CA VAL A 376 -7.75 -6.78 -5.03
C VAL A 376 -7.97 -8.25 -4.66
N VAL A 377 -6.95 -8.92 -4.13
CA VAL A 377 -7.03 -10.31 -3.68
C VAL A 377 -8.12 -10.47 -2.63
N ALA A 378 -8.19 -9.55 -1.67
CA ALA A 378 -9.21 -9.53 -0.63
C ALA A 378 -10.63 -9.34 -1.22
N LEU A 379 -10.81 -8.37 -2.12
CA LEU A 379 -12.09 -8.12 -2.79
C LEU A 379 -12.52 -9.29 -3.68
N ALA A 380 -11.58 -9.88 -4.41
CA ALA A 380 -11.80 -11.04 -5.28
C ALA A 380 -12.21 -12.28 -4.48
N THR A 381 -11.54 -12.52 -3.35
CA THR A 381 -11.87 -13.61 -2.43
C THR A 381 -13.25 -13.38 -1.80
N GLY A 382 -13.54 -12.17 -1.31
CA GLY A 382 -14.87 -11.82 -0.80
C GLY A 382 -15.98 -12.00 -1.83
N TRP A 383 -15.71 -11.64 -3.10
CA TRP A 383 -16.63 -11.87 -4.22
C TRP A 383 -16.83 -13.37 -4.49
N LEU A 384 -15.75 -14.15 -4.51
CA LEU A 384 -15.80 -15.59 -4.74
C LEU A 384 -16.60 -16.32 -3.66
N VAL A 385 -16.32 -16.05 -2.38
CA VAL A 385 -17.04 -16.66 -1.25
C VAL A 385 -18.53 -16.34 -1.32
N TRP A 386 -18.88 -15.09 -1.59
CA TRP A 386 -20.29 -14.69 -1.71
C TRP A 386 -20.96 -15.29 -2.94
N GLY A 387 -20.27 -15.35 -4.08
CA GLY A 387 -20.77 -15.98 -5.30
C GLY A 387 -21.03 -17.48 -5.09
N ALA A 388 -20.07 -18.19 -4.50
CA ALA A 388 -20.19 -19.61 -4.18
C ALA A 388 -21.33 -19.88 -3.20
N ALA A 389 -21.49 -19.05 -2.16
CA ALA A 389 -22.60 -19.15 -1.22
C ALA A 389 -23.94 -19.04 -1.94
N ARG A 390 -24.10 -18.06 -2.84
CA ARG A 390 -25.33 -17.87 -3.62
C ARG A 390 -25.66 -19.05 -4.52
N VAL A 391 -24.68 -19.55 -5.28
CA VAL A 391 -24.87 -20.72 -6.15
C VAL A 391 -25.26 -21.95 -5.33
N ALA A 392 -24.58 -22.19 -4.21
CA ALA A 392 -24.91 -23.30 -3.32
C ALA A 392 -26.31 -23.17 -2.71
N GLY A 393 -26.73 -21.95 -2.35
CA GLY A 393 -28.07 -21.68 -1.86
C GLY A 393 -29.15 -21.87 -2.92
N GLU A 394 -28.91 -21.45 -4.17
CA GLU A 394 -29.82 -21.67 -5.29
C GLU A 394 -29.99 -23.17 -5.60
N LEU A 395 -28.88 -23.93 -5.63
CA LEU A 395 -28.93 -25.39 -5.77
C LEU A 395 -29.66 -26.04 -4.59
N ALA A 396 -29.37 -25.62 -3.35
CA ALA A 396 -30.08 -26.13 -2.18
C ALA A 396 -31.57 -25.77 -2.21
N ALA A 397 -31.97 -24.63 -2.78
CA ALA A 397 -33.38 -24.27 -2.94
C ALA A 397 -34.12 -25.25 -3.86
N GLU A 398 -33.44 -25.68 -4.93
CA GLU A 398 -33.95 -26.63 -5.91
C GLU A 398 -34.10 -28.04 -5.33
N TYR A 399 -33.12 -28.49 -4.53
CA TYR A 399 -33.10 -29.87 -4.00
C TYR A 399 -33.67 -30.03 -2.58
N LEU A 400 -33.51 -29.03 -1.70
CA LEU A 400 -33.74 -29.11 -0.26
C LEU A 400 -34.67 -27.97 0.17
N LYS A 401 -35.99 -28.17 0.05
CA LYS A 401 -37.09 -27.29 0.52
C LYS A 401 -36.66 -25.91 1.04
N SER A 402 -37.10 -24.84 0.39
CA SER A 402 -37.52 -23.58 1.05
C SER A 402 -36.54 -22.93 2.05
N SER A 403 -36.62 -23.39 3.30
CA SER A 403 -35.96 -22.83 4.48
C SER A 403 -34.46 -23.14 4.56
N THR A 404 -33.97 -24.14 3.82
CA THR A 404 -32.57 -24.59 3.90
C THR A 404 -31.58 -23.60 3.28
N VAL A 405 -32.04 -22.75 2.34
CA VAL A 405 -31.21 -21.79 1.60
C VAL A 405 -30.49 -20.80 2.50
N GLN A 406 -31.21 -20.21 3.45
CA GLN A 406 -30.63 -19.23 4.39
C GLN A 406 -29.59 -19.87 5.30
N VAL A 407 -29.83 -21.13 5.71
CA VAL A 407 -28.91 -21.92 6.53
C VAL A 407 -27.62 -22.21 5.75
N VAL A 408 -27.71 -22.55 4.45
CA VAL A 408 -26.54 -22.78 3.59
C VAL A 408 -25.72 -21.50 3.39
N HIS A 409 -26.37 -20.37 3.09
CA HIS A 409 -25.68 -19.08 2.99
C HIS A 409 -24.94 -18.72 4.28
N LEU A 410 -25.65 -18.78 5.41
CA LEU A 410 -25.08 -18.47 6.71
C LEU A 410 -23.95 -19.44 7.06
N GLY A 411 -24.12 -20.73 6.77
CA GLY A 411 -23.12 -21.76 7.01
C GLY A 411 -21.83 -21.51 6.24
N ILE A 412 -21.89 -21.24 4.92
CA ILE A 412 -20.70 -20.98 4.09
C ILE A 412 -19.99 -19.69 4.53
N VAL A 413 -20.75 -18.61 4.76
CA VAL A 413 -20.16 -17.35 5.20
C VAL A 413 -19.53 -17.51 6.59
N THR A 414 -20.22 -18.17 7.53
CA THR A 414 -19.69 -18.40 8.88
C THR A 414 -18.45 -19.29 8.85
N ALA A 415 -18.43 -20.33 8.02
CA ALA A 415 -17.26 -21.19 7.86
C ALA A 415 -16.07 -20.42 7.28
N ALA A 416 -16.28 -19.55 6.28
CA ALA A 416 -15.24 -18.70 5.73
C ALA A 416 -14.71 -17.71 6.78
N LEU A 417 -15.60 -17.07 7.54
CA LEU A 417 -15.21 -16.17 8.63
C LEU A 417 -14.43 -16.91 9.72
N ALA A 418 -14.88 -18.11 10.12
CA ALA A 418 -14.18 -18.93 11.09
C ALA A 418 -12.79 -19.33 10.59
N LEU A 419 -12.66 -19.71 9.32
CA LEU A 419 -11.36 -20.03 8.73
C LEU A 419 -10.42 -18.82 8.77
N ILE A 420 -10.90 -17.63 8.37
CA ILE A 420 -10.09 -16.40 8.40
C ILE A 420 -9.62 -16.09 9.83
N VAL A 421 -10.52 -16.17 10.82
CA VAL A 421 -10.18 -15.93 12.24
C VAL A 421 -9.24 -17.01 12.78
N LEU A 422 -9.37 -18.26 12.37
CA LEU A 422 -8.48 -19.34 12.79
C LEU A 422 -7.08 -19.16 12.20
N VAL A 423 -6.95 -18.81 10.92
CA VAL A 423 -5.67 -18.50 10.28
C VAL A 423 -5.01 -17.31 10.99
N TYR A 424 -5.77 -16.26 11.25
CA TYR A 424 -5.34 -15.10 12.03
C TYR A 424 -4.76 -15.50 13.41
N LEU A 425 -5.50 -16.30 14.18
CA LEU A 425 -5.09 -16.66 15.53
C LEU A 425 -3.87 -17.59 15.50
N ALA A 426 -3.79 -18.47 14.51
CA ALA A 426 -2.65 -19.35 14.30
C ALA A 426 -1.41 -18.55 13.91
N ASP A 427 -1.54 -17.59 13.00
CA ASP A 427 -0.44 -16.80 12.46
C ASP A 427 0.19 -15.89 13.54
N VAL A 428 -0.63 -15.12 14.26
CA VAL A 428 -0.16 -14.29 15.38
C VAL A 428 0.57 -15.11 16.44
N ARG A 429 0.04 -16.29 16.77
CA ARG A 429 0.65 -17.17 17.78
C ARG A 429 1.91 -17.86 17.27
N ALA A 430 2.01 -18.11 15.97
CA ALA A 430 3.19 -18.67 15.33
C ALA A 430 4.28 -17.62 15.08
N TYR A 431 3.91 -16.32 15.10
CA TYR A 431 4.85 -15.24 14.88
C TYR A 431 5.96 -15.27 15.91
N THR A 432 7.18 -15.41 15.41
CA THR A 432 8.41 -15.30 16.18
C THR A 432 9.25 -14.22 15.53
N LEU A 433 9.71 -13.28 16.34
CA LEU A 433 10.59 -12.23 15.85
C LEU A 433 11.96 -12.85 15.55
N ASN A 434 12.22 -13.08 14.26
CA ASN A 434 13.48 -13.60 13.77
C ASN A 434 14.34 -12.45 13.22
N GLY A 435 15.62 -12.44 13.56
CA GLY A 435 16.57 -11.44 13.05
C GLY A 435 16.73 -10.21 13.96
N MET A 436 16.81 -9.04 13.33
CA MET A 436 17.01 -7.75 14.01
C MET A 436 15.72 -7.28 14.68
N ASN A 437 15.82 -6.82 15.92
CA ASN A 437 14.73 -6.10 16.60
C ASN A 437 15.10 -4.62 16.83
N PHE A 438 14.17 -3.84 17.37
CA PHE A 438 14.41 -2.43 17.66
C PHE A 438 15.47 -2.22 18.75
N GLU A 439 15.57 -3.14 19.71
CA GLU A 439 16.61 -3.07 20.76
C GLU A 439 18.02 -3.25 20.18
N ASP A 440 18.20 -4.14 19.20
CA ASP A 440 19.45 -4.28 18.44
C ASP A 440 19.80 -2.97 17.73
N GLN A 441 18.79 -2.28 17.17
CA GLN A 441 18.97 -0.97 16.55
C GLN A 441 19.37 0.11 17.58
N GLN A 442 18.76 0.11 18.77
CA GLN A 442 19.14 1.00 19.86
C GLN A 442 20.56 0.72 20.36
N TYR A 443 20.98 -0.54 20.39
CA TYR A 443 22.36 -0.92 20.73
C TYR A 443 23.36 -0.31 19.74
N VAL A 444 23.10 -0.42 18.43
CA VAL A 444 23.91 0.21 17.37
C VAL A 444 24.02 1.72 17.58
N VAL A 445 22.89 2.39 17.87
CA VAL A 445 22.86 3.82 18.18
C VAL A 445 23.69 4.15 19.43
N GLY A 446 23.59 3.31 20.47
CA GLY A 446 24.36 3.44 21.70
C GLY A 446 25.87 3.40 21.45
N VAL A 447 26.33 2.48 20.60
CA VAL A 447 27.74 2.39 20.19
C VAL A 447 28.16 3.61 19.37
N ALA A 448 27.32 4.06 18.42
CA ALA A 448 27.60 5.26 17.63
C ALA A 448 27.84 6.51 18.50
N LYS A 449 27.06 6.68 19.59
CA LYS A 449 27.26 7.78 20.56
C LYS A 449 28.63 7.80 21.21
N THR A 450 29.29 6.65 21.36
CA THR A 450 30.62 6.56 21.98
C THR A 450 31.73 7.13 21.08
N TYR A 451 31.47 7.26 19.78
CA TYR A 451 32.42 7.78 18.80
C TYR A 451 32.25 9.25 18.45
N LEU A 452 31.15 9.87 18.91
CA LEU A 452 30.73 11.20 18.51
C LEU A 452 30.84 12.21 19.65
N ALA A 453 31.47 13.33 19.37
CA ALA A 453 31.51 14.54 20.18
C ALA A 453 30.55 15.61 19.60
N PRO A 454 30.19 16.65 20.38
CA PRO A 454 29.42 17.77 19.85
C PRO A 454 30.11 18.43 18.65
N GLY A 455 29.39 18.54 17.53
CA GLY A 455 29.90 19.12 16.28
C GLY A 455 30.42 18.09 15.27
N ASP A 456 30.61 16.83 15.67
CA ASP A 456 30.93 15.75 14.73
C ASP A 456 29.76 15.50 13.76
N THR A 457 30.08 15.04 12.56
CA THR A 457 29.09 14.69 11.52
C THR A 457 29.09 13.20 11.24
N VAL A 458 27.96 12.68 10.77
CA VAL A 458 27.75 11.25 10.47
C VAL A 458 27.37 11.10 9.00
N LEU A 459 27.93 10.10 8.33
CA LEU A 459 27.46 9.65 7.02
C LEU A 459 26.80 8.28 7.16
N SER A 460 25.53 8.19 6.77
CA SER A 460 24.78 6.94 6.82
C SER A 460 24.28 6.54 5.43
N PHE A 461 24.52 5.28 5.06
CA PHE A 461 23.98 4.66 3.86
C PHE A 461 23.26 3.36 4.19
N GLY A 462 22.06 3.18 3.64
CA GLY A 462 21.31 1.91 3.68
C GLY A 462 20.36 1.74 4.87
N ASN A 463 20.59 2.44 5.97
CA ASN A 463 19.68 2.47 7.12
C ASN A 463 19.97 3.73 7.96
N ALA A 464 19.00 4.65 8.03
CA ALA A 464 19.17 5.95 8.66
C ALA A 464 18.92 5.97 10.18
N ILE A 465 18.85 4.80 10.86
CA ILE A 465 18.47 4.74 12.28
C ILE A 465 19.40 5.54 13.21
N VAL A 466 20.71 5.56 12.92
CA VAL A 466 21.68 6.36 13.68
C VAL A 466 21.38 7.85 13.53
N LEU A 467 21.03 8.32 12.34
CA LEU A 467 20.66 9.72 12.11
C LEU A 467 19.36 10.09 12.83
N ILE A 468 18.36 9.19 12.78
CA ILE A 468 17.03 9.41 13.35
C ILE A 468 17.08 9.56 14.87
N GLU A 469 17.74 8.62 15.54
CA GLU A 469 17.80 8.57 17.01
C GLU A 469 18.74 9.62 17.59
N LEU A 470 19.78 10.01 16.85
CA LEU A 470 20.68 11.09 17.24
C LEU A 470 20.17 12.47 16.81
N GLN A 471 19.10 12.55 16.02
CA GLN A 471 18.57 13.79 15.44
C GLN A 471 19.66 14.59 14.71
N MET A 472 20.47 13.87 13.92
CA MET A 472 21.60 14.46 13.19
C MET A 472 21.32 14.50 11.69
N PRO A 473 21.70 15.60 10.99
CA PRO A 473 21.70 15.59 9.54
C PRO A 473 22.79 14.65 9.02
N ASN A 474 22.53 14.04 7.88
CA ASN A 474 23.50 13.24 7.17
C ASN A 474 24.56 14.13 6.50
N ALA A 475 25.82 13.69 6.48
CA ALA A 475 26.92 14.44 5.86
C ALA A 475 26.74 14.65 4.34
N THR A 476 25.88 13.87 3.70
CA THR A 476 25.40 14.10 2.34
C THR A 476 23.89 13.98 2.30
N LYS A 477 23.24 14.57 1.29
CA LYS A 477 21.79 14.42 1.13
C LYS A 477 21.33 12.98 0.79
N ILE A 478 22.24 12.09 0.42
CA ILE A 478 21.91 10.73 0.00
C ILE A 478 21.99 9.78 1.19
N VAL A 479 20.91 9.06 1.45
CA VAL A 479 20.83 8.06 2.53
C VAL A 479 20.91 6.62 2.05
N HIS A 480 20.99 6.42 0.72
CA HIS A 480 21.06 5.09 0.10
C HIS A 480 21.90 5.10 -1.17
N LEU A 481 22.91 4.23 -1.25
CA LEU A 481 23.76 4.05 -2.43
C LEU A 481 23.23 2.97 -3.41
N GLY A 482 21.92 2.76 -3.51
CA GLY A 482 21.35 1.88 -4.55
C GLY A 482 21.53 2.44 -5.96
N SER A 483 21.31 1.65 -7.01
CA SER A 483 21.44 2.15 -8.39
C SER A 483 20.41 3.24 -8.73
N LYS A 484 19.20 3.17 -8.18
CA LYS A 484 18.20 4.25 -8.28
C LYS A 484 18.68 5.50 -7.53
N SER A 485 18.97 5.41 -6.24
CA SER A 485 19.27 6.59 -5.39
C SER A 485 20.69 7.13 -5.52
N GLY A 486 21.71 6.28 -5.59
CA GLY A 486 23.11 6.70 -5.74
C GLY A 486 23.40 7.15 -7.17
N LEU A 487 23.47 6.21 -8.12
CA LEU A 487 23.80 6.52 -9.51
C LEU A 487 22.81 7.51 -10.14
N GLY A 488 21.51 7.29 -9.94
CA GLY A 488 20.46 8.12 -10.52
C GLY A 488 20.46 9.56 -10.02
N VAL A 489 20.54 9.79 -8.69
CA VAL A 489 20.53 11.16 -8.14
C VAL A 489 21.88 11.85 -8.38
N LEU A 490 23.00 11.14 -8.15
CA LEU A 490 24.33 11.73 -8.33
C LEU A 490 24.61 12.12 -9.78
N ALA A 491 23.95 11.52 -10.77
CA ALA A 491 24.05 11.96 -12.16
C ALA A 491 23.61 13.42 -12.38
N PHE A 492 22.82 13.99 -11.47
CA PHE A 492 22.32 15.36 -11.54
C PHE A 492 22.96 16.30 -10.51
N GLU A 493 23.86 15.80 -9.67
CA GLU A 493 24.58 16.63 -8.70
C GLU A 493 25.82 17.29 -9.32
N PRO A 494 26.21 18.50 -8.87
CA PRO A 494 27.45 19.12 -9.31
C PRO A 494 28.67 18.21 -9.07
N GLY A 495 29.39 17.87 -10.14
CA GLY A 495 30.54 16.93 -10.09
C GLY A 495 30.14 15.45 -9.94
N GLY A 496 28.85 15.17 -9.82
CA GLY A 496 28.27 13.84 -9.62
C GLY A 496 28.89 13.04 -8.48
N PHE A 497 29.20 11.76 -8.73
CA PHE A 497 29.78 10.88 -7.72
C PHE A 497 31.13 11.41 -7.20
N GLN A 498 31.97 11.93 -8.09
CA GLN A 498 33.25 12.54 -7.70
C GLN A 498 33.03 13.80 -6.86
N GLY A 499 32.06 14.64 -7.24
CA GLY A 499 31.71 15.84 -6.48
C GLY A 499 31.25 15.53 -5.04
N MET A 500 30.56 14.40 -4.84
CA MET A 500 30.24 13.89 -3.50
C MET A 500 31.50 13.49 -2.73
N LEU A 501 32.42 12.74 -3.33
CA LEU A 501 33.69 12.37 -2.69
C LEU A 501 34.53 13.60 -2.35
N ASP A 502 34.63 14.56 -3.26
CA ASP A 502 35.35 15.82 -3.02
C ASP A 502 34.71 16.64 -1.88
N ALA A 503 33.39 16.56 -1.72
CA ALA A 503 32.69 17.21 -0.61
C ALA A 503 32.97 16.52 0.73
N LEU A 504 33.01 15.17 0.74
CA LEU A 504 33.40 14.38 1.90
C LEU A 504 34.87 14.57 2.26
N GLU A 505 35.75 14.76 1.28
CA GLU A 505 37.17 15.09 1.50
C GLU A 505 37.33 16.44 2.21
N ARG A 506 36.54 17.45 1.80
CA ARG A 506 36.56 18.78 2.43
C ARG A 506 35.96 18.80 3.83
N ASN A 507 34.97 17.95 4.09
CA ASN A 507 34.25 17.89 5.37
C ASN A 507 34.05 16.43 5.78
N PRO A 508 35.13 15.75 6.23
CA PRO A 508 35.06 14.32 6.51
C PRO A 508 34.14 14.04 7.71
N PRO A 509 33.15 13.14 7.58
CA PRO A 509 32.37 12.68 8.72
C PRO A 509 33.24 11.99 9.75
N LYS A 510 32.89 12.12 11.04
CA LYS A 510 33.59 11.38 12.09
C LYS A 510 33.32 9.88 12.01
N LEU A 511 32.05 9.55 11.71
CA LEU A 511 31.52 8.19 11.68
C LEU A 511 30.79 7.94 10.36
N ILE A 512 31.09 6.80 9.72
CA ILE A 512 30.36 6.30 8.57
C ILE A 512 29.65 5.00 8.97
N THR A 513 28.34 4.92 8.71
CA THR A 513 27.53 3.72 8.95
C THR A 513 27.04 3.16 7.63
N LEU A 514 27.41 1.92 7.31
CA LEU A 514 26.97 1.25 6.09
C LEU A 514 26.05 0.08 6.43
N ALA A 515 24.92 -0.02 5.74
CA ALA A 515 24.00 -1.16 5.79
C ALA A 515 23.55 -1.56 4.38
N ARG A 516 23.19 -2.84 4.20
CA ARG A 516 22.79 -3.42 2.88
C ARG A 516 23.78 -3.10 1.76
N GLU A 517 25.05 -3.35 2.02
CA GLU A 517 26.10 -3.08 1.05
C GLU A 517 25.98 -4.04 -0.13
N ASN A 518 25.67 -3.46 -1.29
CA ASN A 518 25.73 -4.15 -2.56
C ASN A 518 27.00 -3.63 -3.24
N HIS A 519 28.08 -4.38 -3.22
CA HIS A 519 29.38 -3.99 -3.80
C HIS A 519 29.31 -3.94 -5.34
N LEU A 520 28.58 -2.96 -5.86
CA LEU A 520 28.45 -2.71 -7.30
C LEU A 520 29.69 -2.00 -7.82
N ASP A 521 30.13 -2.33 -9.04
CA ASP A 521 31.37 -1.77 -9.63
C ASP A 521 31.43 -0.24 -9.59
N TRP A 522 30.30 0.44 -9.80
CA TRP A 522 30.24 1.92 -9.79
C TRP A 522 30.43 2.53 -8.39
N GLN A 523 30.26 1.74 -7.32
CA GLN A 523 30.52 2.18 -5.94
C GLN A 523 31.98 2.00 -5.53
N GLN A 524 32.79 1.28 -6.31
CA GLN A 524 34.18 0.99 -5.97
C GLN A 524 34.98 2.25 -5.59
N PRO A 525 34.86 3.40 -6.27
CA PRO A 525 35.60 4.60 -5.89
C PRO A 525 35.24 5.12 -4.48
N PHE A 526 34.01 4.91 -4.00
CA PHE A 526 33.64 5.23 -2.62
C PHE A 526 34.29 4.27 -1.62
N TYR A 527 34.33 2.96 -1.92
CA TYR A 527 35.00 2.00 -1.03
C TYR A 527 36.52 2.21 -1.00
N ASP A 528 37.13 2.60 -2.13
CA ASP A 528 38.55 2.96 -2.19
C ASP A 528 38.82 4.21 -1.34
N TRP A 529 37.99 5.25 -1.49
CA TRP A 529 38.07 6.47 -0.65
C TRP A 529 37.86 6.15 0.83
N LEU A 530 36.87 5.31 1.17
CA LEU A 530 36.59 4.87 2.53
C LEU A 530 37.77 4.14 3.13
N ALA A 531 38.37 3.19 2.39
CA ALA A 531 39.54 2.43 2.83
C ALA A 531 40.81 3.29 2.96
N ALA A 532 40.91 4.41 2.24
CA ALA A 532 42.02 5.34 2.37
C ALA A 532 41.93 6.18 3.65
N HIS A 533 40.72 6.64 4.01
CA HIS A 533 40.52 7.65 5.08
C HIS A 533 39.99 7.07 6.39
N TYR A 534 39.37 5.90 6.38
CA TYR A 534 38.69 5.32 7.54
C TYR A 534 39.23 3.95 7.90
N GLU A 535 39.07 3.60 9.17
CA GLU A 535 39.30 2.26 9.69
C GLU A 535 37.96 1.60 10.09
N PRO A 536 37.77 0.29 9.82
CA PRO A 536 36.62 -0.44 10.35
C PRO A 536 36.66 -0.44 11.88
N ALA A 537 35.57 -0.02 12.52
CA ALA A 537 35.47 0.08 13.97
C ALA A 537 34.64 -1.06 14.57
N ASP A 538 33.40 -1.24 14.09
CA ASP A 538 32.47 -2.25 14.59
C ASP A 538 31.69 -2.91 13.46
N VAL A 539 31.24 -4.14 13.72
CA VAL A 539 30.33 -4.89 12.86
C VAL A 539 29.16 -5.38 13.70
N PHE A 540 27.95 -5.17 13.20
CA PHE A 540 26.70 -5.56 13.84
C PHE A 540 25.98 -6.58 12.95
N PRO A 541 26.28 -7.89 13.05
CA PRO A 541 25.76 -8.90 12.13
C PRO A 541 24.23 -8.95 12.12
N ARG A 542 23.59 -8.84 13.30
CA ARG A 542 22.12 -8.80 13.41
C ARG A 542 21.54 -7.57 12.73
N ALA A 543 22.22 -6.43 12.82
CA ALA A 543 21.79 -5.18 12.21
C ALA A 543 22.14 -5.08 10.71
N ASN A 544 22.93 -6.02 10.19
CA ASN A 544 23.60 -5.93 8.89
C ASN A 544 24.23 -4.54 8.68
N MET A 545 24.96 -4.06 9.69
CA MET A 545 25.54 -2.72 9.71
C MET A 545 27.02 -2.76 10.09
N ARG A 546 27.83 -1.88 9.48
CA ARG A 546 29.25 -1.70 9.77
C ARG A 546 29.56 -0.24 10.06
N PHE A 547 30.46 0.00 11.00
CA PHE A 547 30.97 1.31 11.34
C PHE A 547 32.39 1.49 10.85
N PHE A 548 32.68 2.70 10.37
CA PHE A 548 34.01 3.13 9.98
C PHE A 548 34.29 4.49 10.61
N ILE A 549 35.49 4.65 11.16
CA ILE A 549 35.90 5.88 11.87
C ILE A 549 37.07 6.52 11.15
N LEU A 550 37.05 7.85 11.11
CA LEU A 550 38.10 8.65 10.49
C LEU A 550 39.45 8.35 11.16
N ARG A 551 40.45 7.96 10.35
CA ARG A 551 41.83 7.72 10.81
C ARG A 551 42.40 9.00 11.43
N GLN A 552 43.11 8.85 12.54
CA GLN A 552 43.80 9.96 13.23
C GLN A 552 45.16 10.26 12.62
#